data_AF-A0A925ELW7-F1
#
_entry.id   AF-A0A925ELW7-F1
#
_cell.length_a   1.000
_cell.length_b   1.000
_cell.length_c   1.000
_cell.angle_alpha   90.00
_cell.angle_beta   90.00
_cell.angle_gamma   90.00
#
_symmetry.space_group_name_H-M   'P 1'
#
loop_
_entity.id
_entity.type
_entity.pdbx_description
1 polymer ?
#
loop_
_entity_poly.entity_id
_entity_poly.type
_entity_poly.pdbx_seq_one_letter_code
_entity_poly.pdbx_strand_id
1 'polypeptide(L)'
;MKRKKIFPVPLSKLEAFSTKQLLARLTYLNKCEESLDLCDRQSNDDFTSDEFERIEFKQSPEWVLAFQDVKQVLSGREHVLKGLELAEIREARRQHGKTDRTARRLMAKSRRLLNRPT
;
A
#
# COMPACT_ATOMS: atom_id res chain seq x y z
N MET A 1 -13.42 5.51 -17.32
CA MET A 1 -13.24 5.84 -15.88
C MET A 1 -12.62 7.23 -15.79
N LYS A 2 -13.15 8.15 -14.96
CA LYS A 2 -12.61 9.51 -14.83
C LYS A 2 -11.23 9.44 -14.15
N ARG A 3 -10.19 9.94 -14.82
CA ARG A 3 -8.83 10.02 -14.28
C ARG A 3 -8.80 11.08 -13.18
N LYS A 4 -8.07 10.81 -12.09
CA LYS A 4 -7.96 11.75 -10.98
C LYS A 4 -6.83 12.71 -11.29
N LYS A 5 -7.11 14.02 -11.26
CA LYS A 5 -6.11 15.07 -11.47
C LYS A 5 -5.05 14.98 -10.35
N ILE A 6 -3.78 15.06 -10.73
CA ILE A 6 -2.64 15.03 -9.80
C ILE A 6 -1.89 16.35 -9.95
N PHE A 7 -1.65 17.01 -8.84
CA PHE A 7 -0.86 18.24 -8.79
C PHE A 7 0.49 17.98 -8.12
N PRO A 8 1.56 18.70 -8.51
CA PRO A 8 2.82 18.70 -7.79
C PRO A 8 2.61 19.00 -6.31
N VAL A 9 3.32 18.27 -5.45
CA VAL A 9 3.29 18.48 -4.00
C VAL A 9 4.74 18.52 -3.54
N PRO A 10 5.16 19.56 -2.80
CA PRO A 10 6.54 19.67 -2.34
C PRO A 10 6.87 18.54 -1.36
N LEU A 11 8.14 18.13 -1.34
CA LEU A 11 8.65 17.06 -0.49
C LEU A 11 8.25 17.21 0.99
N SER A 12 8.34 18.42 1.54
CA SER A 12 7.95 18.71 2.93
C SER A 12 6.49 18.35 3.25
N LYS A 13 5.57 18.52 2.30
CA LYS A 13 4.17 18.09 2.47
C LYS A 13 4.02 16.57 2.31
N LEU A 14 4.85 15.92 1.49
CA LEU A 14 4.83 14.46 1.32
C LEU A 14 5.31 13.73 2.57
N GLU A 15 6.26 14.29 3.31
CA GLU A 15 6.72 13.73 4.57
C GLU A 15 5.59 13.65 5.61
N ALA A 16 4.69 14.65 5.63
CA ALA A 16 3.52 14.68 6.50
C ALA A 16 2.41 13.68 6.10
N PHE A 17 2.47 13.08 4.90
CA PHE A 17 1.41 12.16 4.46
C PHE A 17 1.49 10.82 5.20
N SER A 18 0.33 10.20 5.44
CA SER A 18 0.27 8.80 5.86
C SER A 18 0.78 7.87 4.75
N THR A 19 1.25 6.67 5.11
CA THR A 19 1.73 5.67 4.14
C THR A 19 0.63 5.29 3.14
N LYS A 20 -0.63 5.27 3.58
CA LYS A 20 -1.79 5.05 2.71
C LYS A 20 -1.94 6.15 1.65
N GLN A 21 -1.75 7.42 2.04
CA GLN A 21 -1.83 8.55 1.10
C GLN A 21 -0.68 8.52 0.09
N LEU A 22 0.55 8.22 0.53
CA LEU A 22 1.70 8.06 -0.36
C LEU A 22 1.50 6.94 -1.37
N LEU A 23 1.05 5.77 -0.92
CA LEU A 23 0.72 4.64 -1.81
C LEU A 23 -0.40 5.01 -2.79
N ALA A 24 -1.48 5.66 -2.34
CA ALA A 24 -2.55 6.11 -3.23
C ALA A 24 -2.03 7.09 -4.29
N ARG A 25 -1.19 8.06 -3.89
CA ARG A 25 -0.55 9.01 -4.80
C ARG A 25 0.36 8.32 -5.82
N LEU A 26 1.19 7.37 -5.40
CA LEU A 26 1.99 6.54 -6.30
C LEU A 26 1.11 5.78 -7.31
N THR A 27 -0.02 5.25 -6.85
CA THR A 27 -0.97 4.55 -7.72
C THR A 27 -1.58 5.48 -8.76
N TYR A 28 -1.85 6.74 -8.41
CA TYR A 28 -2.33 7.73 -9.35
C TYR A 28 -1.24 8.13 -10.35
N LEU A 29 -0.01 8.37 -9.90
CA LEU A 29 1.13 8.67 -10.79
C LEU A 29 1.36 7.56 -11.82
N ASN A 30 1.24 6.29 -11.42
CA ASN A 30 1.38 5.16 -12.35
C ASN A 30 0.28 5.10 -13.42
N LYS A 31 -0.85 5.78 -13.20
CA LYS A 31 -1.99 5.86 -14.15
C LYS A 31 -1.92 7.07 -15.09
N CYS A 32 -0.90 7.93 -14.95
CA CYS A 32 -0.59 8.97 -15.93
C CYS A 32 -0.28 8.36 -17.29
N GLU A 33 -0.51 9.12 -18.36
CA GLU A 33 -0.23 8.66 -19.72
C GLU A 33 1.28 8.60 -19.96
N GLU A 34 1.73 7.74 -20.87
CA GLU A 34 3.16 7.56 -21.09
C GLU A 34 3.78 8.75 -21.82
N SER A 35 3.17 9.18 -22.91
CA SER A 35 3.60 10.33 -23.70
C SER A 35 2.40 11.05 -24.31
N LEU A 36 2.63 12.31 -24.68
CA LEU A 36 1.67 13.13 -25.41
C LEU A 36 1.41 12.56 -26.82
N ASP A 37 2.40 11.91 -27.44
CA ASP A 37 2.29 11.33 -28.78
C ASP A 37 1.34 10.13 -28.85
N LEU A 38 1.12 9.46 -27.72
CA LEU A 38 0.16 8.35 -27.57
C LEU A 38 -1.22 8.84 -27.10
N CYS A 39 -1.37 10.14 -26.87
CA CYS A 39 -2.61 10.73 -26.42
C CYS A 39 -3.49 11.09 -27.61
N ASP A 40 -4.58 10.33 -27.82
CA ASP A 40 -5.59 10.64 -28.85
C ASP A 40 -6.44 11.89 -28.53
N ARG A 41 -6.03 12.72 -27.56
CA ARG A 41 -6.80 13.89 -27.13
C ARG A 41 -6.67 15.00 -28.18
N GLN A 42 -7.74 15.18 -28.94
CA GLN A 42 -7.90 16.32 -29.85
C GLN A 42 -7.70 17.62 -29.07
N SER A 43 -6.85 18.49 -29.61
CA SER A 43 -6.33 19.75 -29.07
C SER A 43 -7.36 20.86 -28.76
N ASN A 44 -8.65 20.53 -28.69
CA ASN A 44 -9.77 21.48 -28.55
C ASN A 44 -10.48 21.42 -27.18
N ASP A 45 -9.93 20.70 -26.21
CA ASP A 45 -10.53 20.57 -24.89
C ASP A 45 -9.89 21.60 -23.95
N ASP A 46 -10.57 22.75 -23.81
CA ASP A 46 -10.31 23.88 -22.91
C ASP A 46 -9.09 23.74 -21.98
N PHE A 47 -7.97 24.34 -22.40
CA PHE A 47 -6.83 24.67 -21.55
C PHE A 47 -7.26 25.71 -20.50
N THR A 48 -8.01 25.25 -19.49
CA THR A 48 -8.20 26.03 -18.26
C THR A 48 -6.85 26.15 -17.57
N SER A 49 -6.57 27.30 -16.96
CA SER A 49 -5.27 27.62 -16.34
C SER A 49 -4.77 26.55 -15.35
N ASP A 50 -5.70 25.80 -14.74
CA ASP A 50 -5.44 24.64 -13.86
C ASP A 50 -4.79 23.44 -14.58
N GLU A 51 -4.81 23.38 -15.91
CA GLU A 51 -4.20 22.31 -16.70
C GLU A 51 -2.68 22.45 -16.82
N PHE A 52 -2.12 23.64 -16.59
CA PHE A 52 -0.67 23.84 -16.60
C PHE A 52 0.01 23.37 -15.31
N GLU A 53 -0.74 23.23 -14.22
CA GLU A 53 -0.21 22.82 -12.92
C GLU A 53 -0.43 21.33 -12.62
N ARG A 54 -0.96 20.55 -13.57
CA ARG A 54 -1.25 19.12 -13.37
C ARG A 54 -0.21 18.22 -14.03
N ILE A 55 0.08 17.14 -13.33
CA ILE A 55 0.95 16.07 -13.81
C ILE A 55 0.12 15.09 -14.64
N GLU A 56 0.25 15.15 -15.96
CA GLU A 56 -0.51 14.31 -16.89
C GLU A 56 0.29 13.16 -17.49
N PHE A 57 1.54 13.42 -17.85
CA PHE A 57 2.38 12.51 -18.63
C PHE A 57 3.59 12.04 -17.84
N LYS A 58 3.94 10.76 -17.94
CA LYS A 58 5.11 10.16 -17.30
C LYS A 58 6.42 10.71 -17.85
N GLN A 59 6.44 11.14 -19.11
CA GLN A 59 7.59 11.80 -19.72
C GLN A 59 7.82 13.23 -19.19
N SER A 60 6.87 13.81 -18.44
CA SER A 60 7.04 15.18 -17.95
C SER A 60 8.08 15.22 -16.82
N PRO A 61 8.91 16.28 -16.75
CA PRO A 61 9.87 16.43 -15.66
C PRO A 61 9.17 16.50 -14.29
N GLU A 62 7.98 17.08 -14.24
CA GLU A 62 7.18 17.14 -13.01
C GLU A 62 6.76 15.76 -12.52
N TRP A 63 6.40 14.85 -13.43
CA TRP A 63 6.07 13.48 -13.06
C TRP A 63 7.28 12.75 -12.50
N VAL A 64 8.44 12.89 -13.15
CA VAL A 64 9.68 12.25 -12.72
C VAL A 64 10.04 12.71 -11.31
N LEU A 65 10.01 14.02 -11.05
CA LEU A 65 10.28 14.59 -9.72
C LEU A 65 9.26 14.08 -8.69
N ALA A 66 7.97 14.20 -8.96
CA ALA A 66 6.92 13.78 -8.03
C ALA A 66 6.98 12.27 -7.72
N PHE A 67 7.35 11.44 -8.70
CA PHE A 67 7.50 10.01 -8.54
C PHE A 67 8.73 9.66 -7.69
N GLN A 68 9.86 10.34 -7.94
CA GLN A 68 11.08 10.18 -7.14
C GLN A 68 10.85 10.59 -5.69
N ASP A 69 10.24 11.76 -5.45
CA ASP A 69 9.94 12.24 -4.10
C ASP A 69 9.08 11.24 -3.31
N VAL A 70 8.00 10.74 -3.92
CA VAL A 70 7.12 9.76 -3.26
C VAL A 70 7.88 8.46 -2.96
N LYS A 71 8.74 7.99 -3.86
CA LYS A 71 9.57 6.80 -3.63
C LYS A 71 10.60 7.03 -2.53
N GLN A 72 11.22 8.20 -2.47
CA GLN A 72 12.17 8.56 -1.43
C GLN A 72 11.51 8.59 -0.04
N VAL A 73 10.32 9.18 0.09
CA VAL A 73 9.60 9.17 1.38
C VAL A 73 9.17 7.75 1.76
N LEU A 74 8.77 6.93 0.79
CA LEU A 74 8.37 5.54 1.05
C LEU A 74 9.56 4.63 1.41
N SER A 75 10.75 4.85 0.84
CA SER A 75 11.92 4.02 1.14
C SER A 75 12.46 4.20 2.56
N GLY A 76 12.26 5.38 3.15
CA GLY A 76 12.59 5.65 4.54
C GLY A 76 11.59 5.12 5.57
N ARG A 77 10.48 4.50 5.15
CA ARG A 77 9.42 4.03 6.05
C ARG A 77 9.50 2.55 6.33
N GLU A 78 9.07 2.17 7.54
CA GLU A 78 8.92 0.77 7.92
C GLU A 78 7.97 0.04 6.97
N HIS A 79 8.34 -1.20 6.64
CA HIS A 79 7.56 -2.05 5.76
C HIS A 79 6.17 -2.35 6.36
N VAL A 80 5.11 -1.99 5.63
CA VAL A 80 3.74 -2.30 6.04
C VAL A 80 3.34 -3.65 5.43
N LEU A 81 3.24 -4.66 6.29
CA LEU A 81 2.80 -6.02 5.91
C LEU A 81 1.44 -6.00 5.20
N LYS A 82 1.28 -6.83 4.17
CA LYS A 82 0.05 -6.89 3.36
C LYS A 82 -0.51 -8.30 3.19
N GLY A 83 -1.83 -8.35 3.03
CA GLY A 83 -2.58 -9.46 2.42
C GLY A 83 -2.17 -10.86 2.88
N LEU A 84 -1.27 -11.48 2.12
CA LEU A 84 -0.75 -12.82 2.35
C LEU A 84 0.07 -12.90 3.64
N GLU A 85 0.96 -11.95 3.90
CA GLU A 85 1.81 -11.95 5.10
C GLU A 85 0.94 -11.82 6.38
N LEU A 86 -0.10 -10.99 6.31
CA LEU A 86 -1.07 -10.88 7.41
C LEU A 86 -1.93 -12.15 7.54
N ALA A 87 -2.24 -12.82 6.43
CA ALA A 87 -2.96 -14.08 6.45
C ALA A 87 -2.10 -15.19 7.08
N GLU A 88 -0.84 -15.30 6.70
CA GLU A 88 0.16 -16.21 7.27
C GLU A 88 0.32 -15.98 8.78
N ILE A 89 0.43 -14.72 9.22
CA ILE A 89 0.49 -14.39 10.65
C ILE A 89 -0.79 -14.83 11.38
N ARG A 90 -1.98 -14.66 10.78
CA ARG A 90 -3.24 -15.11 11.38
C ARG A 90 -3.32 -16.64 11.45
N GLU A 91 -2.85 -17.34 10.43
CA GLU A 91 -2.81 -18.79 10.41
C GLU A 91 -1.82 -19.35 11.44
N ALA A 92 -0.63 -18.77 11.54
CA ALA A 92 0.35 -19.13 12.55
C ALA A 92 -0.22 -18.98 13.97
N ARG A 93 -0.91 -17.85 14.26
CA ARG A 93 -1.60 -17.65 15.55
C ARG A 93 -2.68 -18.70 15.79
N ARG A 94 -3.43 -19.09 14.77
CA ARG A 94 -4.49 -20.13 14.87
C ARG A 94 -3.88 -21.51 15.15
N GLN A 95 -2.79 -21.87 14.49
CA GLN A 95 -2.09 -23.14 14.71
C GLN A 95 -1.48 -23.20 16.11
N HIS A 96 -0.88 -22.09 16.57
CA HIS A 96 -0.33 -21.99 17.92
C HIS A 96 -1.42 -22.13 19.00
N GLY A 97 -2.59 -21.49 18.81
CA GLY A 97 -3.73 -21.66 19.72
C GLY A 97 -4.32 -23.07 19.75
N LYS A 98 -4.27 -23.80 18.62
CA LYS A 98 -4.70 -25.22 18.56
C LYS A 98 -3.74 -26.14 19.31
N THR A 99 -2.44 -25.95 19.11
CA THR A 99 -1.39 -26.77 19.75
C THR A 99 -1.37 -26.58 21.27
N ASP A 100 -1.56 -25.36 21.77
CA ASP A 100 -1.70 -25.10 23.22
C ASP A 100 -2.93 -25.81 23.80
N ARG A 101 -4.08 -25.79 23.12
CA ARG A 101 -5.30 -26.49 23.57
C ARG A 101 -5.13 -28.00 23.60
N THR A 102 -4.50 -28.61 22.59
CA THR A 102 -4.25 -30.06 22.58
C THR A 102 -3.26 -30.46 23.66
N ALA A 103 -2.19 -29.69 23.87
CA ALA A 103 -1.24 -29.91 24.96
C ALA A 103 -1.93 -29.86 26.34
N ARG A 104 -2.76 -28.85 26.59
CA ARG A 104 -3.55 -28.75 27.84
C ARG A 104 -4.49 -29.93 28.04
N ARG A 105 -5.16 -30.39 26.97
CA ARG A 105 -6.08 -31.53 27.03
C ARG A 105 -5.34 -32.85 27.31
N LEU A 106 -4.17 -33.04 26.72
CA LEU A 106 -3.29 -34.18 27.00
C LEU A 106 -2.83 -34.18 28.46
N MET A 107 -2.33 -33.04 28.96
CA MET A 107 -1.90 -32.90 30.35
C MET A 107 -3.04 -33.15 31.34
N ALA A 108 -4.25 -32.65 31.05
CA ALA A 108 -5.43 -32.90 31.88
C ALA A 108 -5.86 -34.39 31.88
N LYS A 109 -5.73 -35.09 30.74
CA LYS A 109 -6.04 -36.52 30.63
C LYS A 109 -5.02 -37.36 31.41
N SER A 110 -3.73 -37.06 31.28
CA SER A 110 -2.66 -37.74 32.04
C SER A 110 -2.84 -37.57 33.55
N ARG A 111 -3.18 -36.37 34.02
CA ARG A 111 -3.50 -36.12 35.45
C ARG A 111 -4.67 -36.96 35.96
N ARG A 112 -5.72 -37.18 35.14
CA ARG A 112 -6.87 -38.01 35.55
C ARG A 112 -6.52 -39.49 35.64
N LEU A 113 -5.60 -39.97 34.81
CA LEU A 113 -5.18 -41.38 34.81
C LEU A 113 -4.30 -41.72 36.02
N LEU A 114 -3.47 -40.78 36.48
CA LEU A 114 -2.66 -40.96 37.69
C LEU A 114 -3.47 -40.95 38.99
N ASN A 115 -4.64 -40.28 39.01
CA ASN A 115 -5.47 -40.14 40.21
C ASN A 115 -6.66 -41.12 40.26
N ARG A 116 -6.65 -42.19 39.46
CA ARG A 116 -7.74 -43.18 39.46
C ARG A 116 -7.51 -44.17 40.61
N PRO A 117 -8.37 -44.22 41.65
CA PRO A 117 -8.23 -45.21 42.72
C PRO A 117 -8.47 -46.62 42.16
N THR A 118 -7.64 -47.55 42.60
CA THR A 118 -7.64 -48.98 42.26
C THR A 118 -8.80 -49.72 42.90
#